data_AF-A0A1A7W5V2-F1
#
_entry.id   AF-A0A1A7W5V2-F1
#
_cell.length_a   1.000
_cell.length_b   1.000
_cell.length_c   1.000
_cell.angle_alpha   90.00
_cell.angle_beta   90.00
_cell.angle_gamma   90.00
#
_symmetry.space_group_name_H-M   'P 1'
#
loop_
_entity.id
_entity.type
_entity.pdbx_description
1 polymer ?
#
loop_
_entity_poly.entity_id
_entity_poly.type
_entity_poly.pdbx_seq_one_letter_code
_entity_poly.pdbx_strand_id
1 'polypeptide(L)'
;MLKTAVEESIKSGSKIDVGSLVQSITKEAEKTLADVCIKNKKDDGSEKTLCDRLKCIETYLNATSTQAAGQVQNNQDKFWEKTGAVEQLWSELSQAMIDNGTNENQNCEKLENPSDQTACKYLHAGLEALYKKPEASGAQTAPPSGGGAADVLKNNPSFRQTMGCFLLHAYAKHMKDKAVCDIEQGIQKAFEEWKNPSTKEGTSCHNGGASGKEPCVPCQWDKTDSWEKCTISTNGQTSGENDNVEKKLEKIVTKEDTKIKEMAKQVNDVKDLCHQFKCVTARWIKEKHNGKTDKWDEVWKKVTEQLKELSEGIEAKKTDKSLASLCPKDEKGGKEACLLIAAGLKNLYNIDNGSDAVEASFQRTMQCVLLNAIADKLQDQKFPCKDEKNVQKGIEEAFTNKNNDIMIGTQCQNNDKCFTCPRFKEYADCKINTNDSNPMEKKPLKEKIDPIINTEYDNTTDNTSPLSKSSLTKTICK
;
A
#
# COMPACT_ATOMS: atom_id res chain seq x y z
N MET A 1 -45.02 -16.61 4.96
CA MET A 1 -45.42 -15.47 4.09
C MET A 1 -46.61 -15.81 3.20
N LEU A 2 -46.50 -16.73 2.23
CA LEU A 2 -47.63 -17.12 1.35
C LEU A 2 -48.85 -17.59 2.17
N LYS A 3 -48.61 -18.43 3.18
CA LYS A 3 -49.61 -18.87 4.16
C LYS A 3 -50.22 -17.69 4.92
N THR A 4 -49.38 -16.78 5.42
CA THR A 4 -49.79 -15.59 6.20
C THR A 4 -50.61 -14.58 5.38
N ALA A 5 -50.17 -14.25 4.16
CA ALA A 5 -50.84 -13.32 3.26
C ALA A 5 -52.19 -13.86 2.76
N VAL A 6 -52.26 -15.18 2.51
CA VAL A 6 -53.51 -15.87 2.18
C VAL A 6 -54.42 -15.93 3.41
N GLU A 7 -53.90 -16.22 4.60
CA GLU A 7 -54.68 -16.25 5.86
C GLU A 7 -55.25 -14.88 6.24
N GLU A 8 -54.51 -13.78 6.05
CA GLU A 8 -54.98 -12.40 6.32
C GLU A 8 -56.03 -11.93 5.29
N SER A 9 -55.86 -12.30 4.03
CA SER A 9 -56.84 -12.00 2.97
C SER A 9 -58.15 -12.77 3.19
N ILE A 10 -58.06 -14.04 3.62
CA ILE A 10 -59.22 -14.86 3.99
C ILE A 10 -59.94 -14.29 5.22
N LYS A 11 -59.21 -13.79 6.22
CA LYS A 11 -59.80 -13.19 7.44
C LYS A 11 -60.49 -11.84 7.20
N SER A 12 -60.02 -11.06 6.22
CA SER A 12 -60.54 -9.70 5.94
C SER A 12 -61.68 -9.64 4.93
N GLY A 13 -62.00 -10.75 4.24
CA GLY A 13 -63.04 -10.78 3.19
C GLY A 13 -62.67 -9.99 1.93
N SER A 14 -61.41 -9.57 1.78
CA SER A 14 -60.92 -8.80 0.65
C SER A 14 -60.68 -9.70 -0.58
N LYS A 15 -60.97 -9.21 -1.79
CA LYS A 15 -60.59 -9.92 -3.03
C LYS A 15 -59.06 -10.07 -3.08
N ILE A 16 -58.58 -11.30 -3.24
CA ILE A 16 -57.16 -11.59 -3.44
C ILE A 16 -56.75 -11.04 -4.81
N ASP A 17 -55.87 -10.04 -4.82
CA ASP A 17 -55.21 -9.60 -6.04
C ASP A 17 -54.14 -10.64 -6.42
N VAL A 18 -54.52 -11.55 -7.30
CA VAL A 18 -53.66 -12.61 -7.82
C VAL A 18 -52.42 -12.04 -8.52
N GLY A 19 -52.54 -10.88 -9.18
CA GLY A 19 -51.41 -10.23 -9.85
C GLY A 19 -50.35 -9.77 -8.86
N SER A 20 -50.76 -9.09 -7.78
CA SER A 20 -49.87 -8.66 -6.69
C SER A 20 -49.24 -9.84 -5.94
N LEU A 21 -50.01 -10.91 -5.72
CA LEU A 21 -49.51 -12.13 -5.07
C LEU A 21 -48.44 -12.84 -5.92
N VAL A 22 -48.69 -13.00 -7.23
CA VAL A 22 -47.72 -13.60 -8.17
C VAL A 22 -46.44 -12.77 -8.22
N GLN A 23 -46.53 -11.45 -8.31
CA GLN A 23 -45.35 -10.56 -8.28
C GLN A 23 -44.55 -10.72 -6.98
N SER A 24 -45.22 -10.83 -5.84
CA SER A 24 -44.55 -11.03 -4.54
C SER A 24 -43.82 -12.38 -4.46
N ILE A 25 -44.42 -13.44 -5.00
CA ILE A 25 -43.80 -14.78 -5.09
C ILE A 25 -42.59 -14.75 -6.03
N THR A 26 -42.71 -14.11 -7.20
CA THR A 26 -41.61 -13.97 -8.17
C THR A 26 -40.43 -13.25 -7.54
N LYS A 27 -40.64 -12.12 -6.87
CA LYS A 27 -39.56 -11.38 -6.20
C LYS A 27 -38.87 -12.18 -5.11
N GLU A 28 -39.62 -12.94 -4.32
CA GLU A 28 -39.04 -13.76 -3.25
C GLU A 28 -38.27 -14.98 -3.82
N ALA A 29 -38.77 -15.56 -4.91
CA ALA A 29 -38.05 -16.60 -5.65
C ALA A 29 -36.74 -16.06 -6.24
N GLU A 30 -36.74 -14.87 -6.83
CA GLU A 30 -35.55 -14.22 -7.37
C GLU A 30 -34.50 -13.90 -6.29
N LYS A 31 -34.92 -13.41 -5.11
CA LYS A 31 -34.01 -13.24 -3.96
C LYS A 31 -33.37 -14.56 -3.55
N THR A 32 -34.19 -15.60 -3.39
CA THR A 32 -33.72 -16.95 -3.01
C THR A 32 -32.75 -17.50 -4.06
N LEU A 33 -33.03 -17.29 -5.34
CA LEU A 33 -32.15 -17.71 -6.44
C LEU A 33 -30.82 -16.95 -6.43
N ALA A 34 -30.83 -15.65 -6.14
CA ALA A 34 -29.61 -14.85 -6.06
C ALA A 34 -28.72 -15.24 -4.86
N ASP A 35 -29.31 -15.57 -3.72
CA ASP A 35 -28.57 -16.09 -2.56
C ASP A 35 -27.94 -17.46 -2.88
N VAL A 36 -28.70 -18.34 -3.54
CA VAL A 36 -28.20 -19.64 -4.01
C VAL A 36 -27.12 -19.48 -5.09
N CYS A 37 -27.25 -18.46 -5.96
CA CYS A 37 -26.30 -18.13 -7.02
C CYS A 37 -24.90 -17.87 -6.44
N ILE A 38 -24.77 -17.02 -5.42
CA ILE A 38 -23.45 -16.74 -4.80
C ILE A 38 -22.89 -17.99 -4.12
N LYS A 39 -23.73 -18.76 -3.44
CA LYS A 39 -23.33 -19.97 -2.69
C LYS A 39 -22.83 -21.09 -3.59
N ASN A 40 -23.41 -21.22 -4.79
CA ASN A 40 -23.03 -22.24 -5.76
C ASN A 40 -21.78 -21.88 -6.57
N LYS A 41 -21.41 -20.59 -6.62
CA LYS A 41 -20.18 -20.11 -7.26
C LYS A 41 -19.01 -20.34 -6.32
N LYS A 42 -18.51 -21.59 -6.29
CA LYS A 42 -17.28 -21.97 -5.58
C LYS A 42 -16.09 -21.23 -6.20
N ASP A 43 -15.25 -20.67 -5.34
CA ASP A 43 -14.02 -19.99 -5.77
C ASP A 43 -12.97 -21.01 -6.18
N ASP A 44 -12.72 -21.10 -7.48
CA ASP A 44 -11.58 -21.83 -8.05
C ASP A 44 -10.36 -20.93 -8.25
N GLY A 45 -10.42 -19.65 -7.84
CA GLY A 45 -9.37 -18.67 -8.06
C GLY A 45 -9.36 -18.04 -9.46
N SER A 46 -10.42 -18.25 -10.25
CA SER A 46 -10.57 -17.59 -11.54
C SER A 46 -11.33 -16.26 -11.45
N GLU A 47 -10.93 -15.29 -12.28
CA GLU A 47 -11.62 -14.01 -12.58
C GLU A 47 -13.15 -14.14 -12.63
N LYS A 48 -13.61 -15.25 -13.21
CA LYS A 48 -15.03 -15.54 -13.43
C LYS A 48 -15.81 -15.62 -12.14
N THR A 49 -15.21 -16.07 -11.04
CA THR A 49 -15.95 -16.33 -9.81
C THR A 49 -16.33 -15.05 -9.06
N LEU A 50 -15.43 -14.07 -8.95
CA LEU A 50 -15.73 -12.81 -8.26
C LEU A 50 -16.72 -11.95 -9.08
N CYS A 51 -16.54 -11.86 -10.40
CA CYS A 51 -17.49 -11.17 -11.28
C CYS A 51 -18.87 -11.86 -11.33
N ASP A 52 -18.91 -13.20 -11.32
CA ASP A 52 -20.19 -13.92 -11.33
C ASP A 52 -20.97 -13.71 -10.03
N ARG A 53 -20.29 -13.64 -8.88
CA ARG A 53 -20.93 -13.29 -7.61
C ARG A 53 -21.49 -11.88 -7.63
N LEU A 54 -20.77 -10.93 -8.22
CA LEU A 54 -21.30 -9.59 -8.42
C LEU A 54 -22.60 -9.60 -9.24
N LYS A 55 -22.67 -10.35 -10.34
CA LYS A 55 -23.91 -10.49 -11.14
C LYS A 55 -25.06 -11.07 -10.32
N CYS A 56 -24.78 -12.01 -9.40
CA CYS A 56 -25.81 -12.51 -8.48
C CYS A 56 -26.30 -11.39 -7.54
N ILE A 57 -25.41 -10.55 -7.00
CA ILE A 57 -25.77 -9.38 -6.17
C ILE A 57 -26.63 -8.40 -6.97
N GLU A 58 -26.25 -8.09 -8.21
CA GLU A 58 -27.04 -7.22 -9.09
C GLU A 58 -28.44 -7.77 -9.32
N THR A 59 -28.55 -9.08 -9.57
CA THR A 59 -29.84 -9.77 -9.72
C THR A 59 -30.70 -9.60 -8.47
N TYR A 60 -30.11 -9.76 -7.27
CA TYR A 60 -30.80 -9.54 -6.00
C TYR A 60 -31.25 -8.08 -5.83
N LEU A 61 -30.39 -7.11 -6.12
CA LEU A 61 -30.70 -5.69 -6.01
C LEU A 61 -31.83 -5.27 -6.97
N ASN A 62 -31.84 -5.83 -8.18
CA ASN A 62 -32.91 -5.61 -9.16
C ASN A 62 -34.24 -6.20 -8.68
N ALA A 63 -34.25 -7.45 -8.19
CA ALA A 63 -35.45 -8.10 -7.67
C ALA A 63 -36.04 -7.40 -6.43
N THR A 64 -35.19 -6.75 -5.63
CA THR A 64 -35.59 -6.05 -4.40
C THR A 64 -35.98 -4.60 -4.61
N SER A 65 -35.78 -4.05 -5.82
CA SER A 65 -36.24 -2.70 -6.16
C SER A 65 -37.78 -2.63 -6.15
N THR A 66 -38.32 -1.60 -5.49
CA THR A 66 -39.76 -1.35 -5.43
C THR A 66 -40.15 -0.29 -6.45
N GLN A 67 -41.01 -0.66 -7.41
CA GLN A 67 -41.71 0.29 -8.27
C GLN A 67 -42.89 0.87 -7.47
N ALA A 68 -42.70 1.99 -6.79
CA ALA A 68 -43.83 2.82 -6.34
C ALA A 68 -44.17 3.80 -7.46
N ALA A 69 -45.47 3.96 -7.77
CA ALA A 69 -45.96 4.81 -8.84
C ALA A 69 -45.40 6.25 -8.73
N GLY A 70 -44.44 6.59 -9.60
CA GLY A 70 -43.96 7.97 -9.81
C GLY A 70 -42.57 8.33 -9.25
N GLN A 71 -41.88 7.47 -8.51
CA GLN A 71 -40.49 7.68 -8.09
C GLN A 71 -39.70 6.37 -8.16
N VAL A 72 -38.79 6.27 -9.12
CA VAL A 72 -37.85 5.16 -9.23
C VAL A 72 -36.78 5.32 -8.15
N GLN A 73 -36.90 4.63 -7.01
CA GLN A 73 -35.74 4.42 -6.13
C GLN A 73 -35.02 3.15 -6.60
N ASN A 74 -34.01 3.32 -7.44
CA ASN A 74 -33.12 2.24 -7.82
C ASN A 74 -32.24 1.87 -6.63
N ASN A 75 -32.49 0.71 -6.02
CA ASN A 75 -31.65 0.18 -4.94
C ASN A 75 -30.20 -0.07 -5.41
N GLN A 76 -29.97 -0.23 -6.71
CA GLN A 76 -28.64 -0.38 -7.30
C GLN A 76 -27.82 0.91 -7.26
N ASP A 77 -28.43 2.07 -7.48
CA ASP A 77 -27.74 3.36 -7.40
C ASP A 77 -27.35 3.67 -5.95
N LYS A 78 -28.29 3.50 -5.02
CA LYS A 78 -28.05 3.64 -3.56
C LYS A 78 -27.01 2.65 -3.01
N PHE A 79 -26.79 1.51 -3.66
CA PHE A 79 -25.82 0.52 -3.20
C PHE A 79 -24.37 1.03 -3.36
N TRP A 80 -24.09 1.69 -4.48
CA TRP A 80 -22.77 2.20 -4.88
C TRP A 80 -22.53 3.69 -4.56
N GLU A 81 -23.56 4.43 -4.15
CA GLU A 81 -23.45 5.83 -3.74
C GLU A 81 -22.57 6.03 -2.49
N LYS A 82 -22.08 7.26 -2.29
CA LYS A 82 -21.25 7.67 -1.13
C LYS A 82 -21.91 7.56 0.25
N THR A 83 -23.20 7.24 0.33
CA THR A 83 -23.88 6.94 1.60
C THR A 83 -24.41 5.51 1.63
N GLY A 84 -24.07 4.74 0.58
CA GLY A 84 -24.54 3.41 0.29
C GLY A 84 -23.84 2.32 1.10
N ALA A 85 -24.28 1.09 0.87
CA ALA A 85 -23.81 -0.08 1.61
C ALA A 85 -22.31 -0.36 1.38
N VAL A 86 -21.81 -0.15 0.16
CA VAL A 86 -20.40 -0.40 -0.17
C VAL A 86 -19.47 0.61 0.51
N GLU A 87 -19.87 1.89 0.58
CA GLU A 87 -19.12 2.92 1.32
C GLU A 87 -19.10 2.65 2.83
N GLN A 88 -20.22 2.21 3.41
CA GLN A 88 -20.27 1.84 4.83
C GLN A 88 -19.34 0.66 5.14
N LEU A 89 -19.32 -0.35 4.26
CA LEU A 89 -18.39 -1.47 4.38
C LEU A 89 -16.94 -1.00 4.20
N TRP A 90 -16.66 -0.12 3.24
CA TRP A 90 -15.33 0.49 3.09
C TRP A 90 -14.90 1.18 4.37
N SER A 91 -15.76 2.00 4.96
CA SER A 91 -15.48 2.73 6.19
C SER A 91 -15.12 1.79 7.35
N GLU A 92 -15.86 0.69 7.51
CA GLU A 92 -15.61 -0.36 8.51
C GLU A 92 -14.25 -1.04 8.29
N LEU A 93 -14.02 -1.58 7.08
CA LEU A 93 -12.81 -2.34 6.76
C LEU A 93 -11.56 -1.45 6.84
N SER A 94 -11.63 -0.27 6.22
CA SER A 94 -10.50 0.67 6.20
C SER A 94 -10.15 1.17 7.59
N GLN A 95 -11.14 1.37 8.48
CA GLN A 95 -10.86 1.72 9.87
C GLN A 95 -10.17 0.58 10.60
N ALA A 96 -10.65 -0.66 10.45
CA ALA A 96 -10.00 -1.83 11.05
C ALA A 96 -8.56 -2.02 10.57
N MET A 97 -8.28 -1.70 9.30
CA MET A 97 -6.92 -1.71 8.74
C MET A 97 -6.02 -0.64 9.37
N ILE A 98 -6.53 0.56 9.65
CA ILE A 98 -5.76 1.59 10.39
C ILE A 98 -5.52 1.14 11.84
N ASP A 99 -6.58 0.73 12.53
CA ASP A 99 -6.54 0.43 13.96
C ASP A 99 -5.64 -0.77 14.28
N ASN A 100 -5.60 -1.76 13.38
CA ASN A 100 -4.91 -3.04 13.64
C ASN A 100 -3.76 -3.34 12.66
N GLY A 101 -3.54 -2.51 11.63
CA GLY A 101 -2.50 -2.74 10.62
C GLY A 101 -1.07 -2.59 11.14
N THR A 102 -0.89 -2.06 12.34
CA THR A 102 0.41 -1.96 13.04
C THR A 102 0.61 -3.02 14.11
N ASN A 103 -0.40 -3.84 14.40
CA ASN A 103 -0.32 -4.88 15.41
C ASN A 103 0.68 -5.98 15.02
N GLU A 104 1.17 -6.72 16.02
CA GLU A 104 2.00 -7.89 15.79
C GLU A 104 1.22 -8.97 15.02
N ASN A 105 1.88 -9.60 14.06
CA ASN A 105 1.32 -10.71 13.30
C ASN A 105 2.44 -11.66 12.91
N GLN A 106 2.51 -12.81 13.59
CA GLN A 106 3.57 -13.79 13.44
C GLN A 106 3.69 -14.36 12.01
N ASN A 107 2.61 -14.33 11.21
CA ASN A 107 2.65 -14.82 9.84
C ASN A 107 3.19 -13.76 8.86
N CYS A 108 2.96 -12.48 9.14
CA CYS A 108 3.53 -11.37 8.39
C CYS A 108 4.98 -11.08 8.77
N GLU A 109 5.36 -11.23 10.05
CA GLU A 109 6.71 -10.93 10.57
C GLU A 109 7.82 -11.83 10.01
N LYS A 110 7.46 -12.94 9.35
CA LYS A 110 8.40 -13.84 8.68
C LYS A 110 8.90 -13.30 7.33
N LEU A 111 8.33 -12.20 6.82
CA LEU A 111 8.73 -11.60 5.54
C LEU A 111 10.04 -10.81 5.71
N GLU A 112 10.98 -10.92 4.76
CA GLU A 112 12.30 -10.26 4.85
C GLU A 112 12.21 -8.73 4.77
N ASN A 113 11.26 -8.20 3.98
CA ASN A 113 11.11 -6.78 3.71
C ASN A 113 10.09 -6.12 4.67
N PRO A 114 10.45 -5.07 5.43
CA PRO A 114 9.53 -4.35 6.33
C PRO A 114 8.27 -3.81 5.64
N SER A 115 8.36 -3.36 4.38
CA SER A 115 7.19 -2.90 3.64
C SER A 115 6.24 -4.05 3.28
N ASP A 116 6.76 -5.24 2.96
CA ASP A 116 5.95 -6.46 2.79
C ASP A 116 5.28 -6.85 4.12
N GLN A 117 5.99 -6.78 5.25
CA GLN A 117 5.40 -7.03 6.57
C GLN A 117 4.23 -6.09 6.85
N THR A 118 4.43 -4.79 6.60
CA THR A 118 3.41 -3.76 6.82
C THR A 118 2.21 -3.94 5.90
N ALA A 119 2.43 -4.14 4.60
CA ALA A 119 1.37 -4.44 3.63
C ALA A 119 0.55 -5.67 4.05
N CYS A 120 1.23 -6.73 4.49
CA CYS A 120 0.61 -7.95 4.99
C CYS A 120 -0.28 -7.67 6.21
N LYS A 121 0.23 -6.94 7.21
CA LYS A 121 -0.50 -6.63 8.45
C LYS A 121 -1.77 -5.81 8.19
N TYR A 122 -1.68 -4.76 7.37
CA TYR A 122 -2.83 -3.95 7.00
C TYR A 122 -3.91 -4.77 6.29
N LEU A 123 -3.54 -5.53 5.26
CA LEU A 123 -4.51 -6.36 4.54
C LEU A 123 -5.07 -7.49 5.40
N HIS A 124 -4.25 -8.08 6.27
CA HIS A 124 -4.72 -9.09 7.22
C HIS A 124 -5.78 -8.52 8.16
N ALA A 125 -5.59 -7.32 8.70
CA ALA A 125 -6.59 -6.65 9.52
C ALA A 125 -7.91 -6.40 8.77
N GLY A 126 -7.83 -6.00 7.50
CA GLY A 126 -8.99 -5.82 6.64
C GLY A 126 -9.73 -7.13 6.36
N LEU A 127 -9.00 -8.21 6.07
CA LEU A 127 -9.54 -9.54 5.86
C LEU A 127 -10.17 -10.09 7.16
N GLU A 128 -9.53 -9.85 8.30
CA GLU A 128 -10.08 -10.25 9.60
C GLU A 128 -11.42 -9.55 9.87
N ALA A 129 -11.48 -8.23 9.70
CA ALA A 129 -12.73 -7.48 9.81
C ALA A 129 -13.77 -7.92 8.76
N LEU A 130 -13.35 -8.34 7.58
CA LEU A 130 -14.24 -8.87 6.55
C LEU A 130 -14.92 -10.18 6.98
N TYR A 131 -14.27 -11.04 7.76
CA TYR A 131 -14.86 -12.33 8.16
C TYR A 131 -15.33 -12.37 9.60
N LYS A 132 -14.99 -11.37 10.42
CA LYS A 132 -15.40 -11.29 11.83
C LYS A 132 -16.92 -11.38 11.97
N LYS A 133 -17.38 -12.12 12.97
CA LYS A 133 -18.80 -12.17 13.32
C LYS A 133 -19.22 -10.81 13.89
N PRO A 134 -20.32 -10.18 13.39
CA PRO A 134 -20.87 -9.01 14.05
C PRO A 134 -21.18 -9.37 15.51
N GLU A 135 -20.66 -8.61 16.47
CA GLU A 135 -21.13 -8.75 17.84
C GLU A 135 -22.62 -8.40 17.87
N ALA A 136 -23.42 -9.20 18.58
CA ALA A 136 -24.80 -8.84 18.85
C ALA A 136 -24.77 -7.58 19.72
N SER A 137 -24.89 -6.41 19.10
CA SER A 137 -25.00 -5.16 19.83
C SER A 137 -26.19 -5.26 20.79
N GLY A 138 -25.90 -5.13 22.08
CA GLY A 138 -26.92 -4.96 23.10
C GLY A 138 -27.83 -3.77 22.75
N ALA A 139 -29.12 -3.97 22.95
CA ALA A 139 -30.23 -3.04 22.67
C ALA A 139 -30.54 -2.79 21.18
N GLN A 140 -31.15 -3.79 20.53
CA GLN A 140 -32.07 -3.54 19.41
C GLN A 140 -33.41 -3.02 19.97
N THR A 141 -33.70 -1.74 19.78
CA THR A 141 -35.09 -1.37 19.50
C THR A 141 -35.44 -1.95 18.13
N ALA A 142 -36.63 -2.52 17.99
CA ALA A 142 -37.11 -3.25 16.82
C ALA A 142 -36.67 -2.62 15.48
N PRO A 143 -36.34 -3.44 14.45
CA PRO A 143 -35.92 -2.93 13.16
C PRO A 143 -36.98 -1.96 12.62
N PRO A 144 -36.61 -0.76 12.12
CA PRO A 144 -37.56 0.05 11.40
C PRO A 144 -38.02 -0.78 10.19
N SER A 145 -39.32 -0.98 10.10
CA SER A 145 -40.00 -1.59 8.96
C SER A 145 -39.76 -0.71 7.72
N GLY A 146 -38.65 -0.98 7.04
CA GLY A 146 -38.17 -0.25 5.87
C GLY A 146 -36.81 -0.79 5.44
N GLY A 147 -36.77 -2.03 4.93
CA GLY A 147 -35.55 -2.66 4.42
C GLY A 147 -35.00 -1.91 3.20
N GLY A 148 -34.02 -1.04 3.43
CA GLY A 148 -33.31 -0.29 2.40
C GLY A 148 -32.00 -0.98 1.98
N ALA A 149 -31.37 -0.47 0.92
CA ALA A 149 -30.08 -0.96 0.39
C ALA A 149 -28.96 -1.08 1.45
N ALA A 150 -29.00 -0.26 2.51
CA ALA A 150 -28.03 -0.27 3.62
C ALA A 150 -28.01 -1.55 4.46
N ASP A 151 -29.10 -2.34 4.43
CA ASP A 151 -29.19 -3.61 5.19
C ASP A 151 -28.81 -4.83 4.35
N VAL A 152 -28.55 -4.67 3.05
CA VAL A 152 -28.25 -5.78 2.13
C VAL A 152 -26.97 -6.50 2.51
N LEU A 153 -25.88 -5.77 2.79
CA LEU A 153 -24.60 -6.39 3.18
C LEU A 153 -24.62 -6.88 4.64
N LYS A 154 -25.46 -6.32 5.50
CA LYS A 154 -25.58 -6.78 6.91
C LYS A 154 -26.30 -8.12 6.99
N ASN A 155 -27.35 -8.28 6.20
CA ASN A 155 -28.21 -9.46 6.23
C ASN A 155 -27.70 -10.61 5.34
N ASN A 156 -26.76 -10.33 4.43
CA ASN A 156 -26.21 -11.32 3.50
C ASN A 156 -24.67 -11.40 3.63
N PRO A 157 -24.14 -12.32 4.47
CA PRO A 157 -22.71 -12.47 4.68
C PRO A 157 -21.91 -12.70 3.40
N SER A 158 -22.42 -13.51 2.46
CA SER A 158 -21.71 -13.75 1.19
C SER A 158 -21.63 -12.51 0.31
N PHE A 159 -22.62 -11.61 0.39
CA PHE A 159 -22.62 -10.34 -0.36
C PHE A 159 -21.58 -9.41 0.26
N ARG A 160 -21.55 -9.31 1.59
CA ARG A 160 -20.54 -8.54 2.33
C ARG A 160 -19.13 -9.02 1.98
N GLN A 161 -18.91 -10.32 1.97
CA GLN A 161 -17.62 -10.94 1.66
C GLN A 161 -17.19 -10.66 0.22
N THR A 162 -18.12 -10.78 -0.74
CA THR A 162 -17.86 -10.46 -2.15
C THR A 162 -17.47 -8.99 -2.32
N MET A 163 -18.27 -8.07 -1.77
CA MET A 163 -18.00 -6.63 -1.89
C MET A 163 -16.77 -6.18 -1.11
N GLY A 164 -16.54 -6.73 0.08
CA GLY A 164 -15.35 -6.45 0.85
C GLY A 164 -14.09 -6.99 0.17
N CYS A 165 -14.18 -8.11 -0.55
CA CYS A 165 -13.08 -8.60 -1.36
C CYS A 165 -12.70 -7.57 -2.44
N PHE A 166 -13.67 -7.08 -3.22
CA PHE A 166 -13.45 -6.00 -4.19
C PHE A 166 -12.80 -4.76 -3.56
N LEU A 167 -13.28 -4.32 -2.40
CA LEU A 167 -12.71 -3.18 -1.67
C LEU A 167 -11.25 -3.42 -1.25
N LEU A 168 -10.92 -4.62 -0.77
CA LEU A 168 -9.56 -4.99 -0.38
C LEU A 168 -8.62 -5.12 -1.59
N HIS A 169 -9.11 -5.54 -2.76
CA HIS A 169 -8.34 -5.49 -4.01
C HIS A 169 -8.04 -4.05 -4.43
N ALA A 170 -9.05 -3.17 -4.44
CA ALA A 170 -8.85 -1.75 -4.74
C ALA A 170 -7.87 -1.09 -3.75
N TYR A 171 -7.97 -1.42 -2.47
CA TYR A 171 -7.02 -0.99 -1.44
C TYR A 171 -5.59 -1.47 -1.72
N ALA A 172 -5.41 -2.75 -2.01
CA ALA A 172 -4.11 -3.33 -2.34
C ALA A 172 -3.51 -2.69 -3.60
N LYS A 173 -4.32 -2.38 -4.63
CA LYS A 173 -3.89 -1.63 -5.82
C LYS A 173 -3.34 -0.26 -5.44
N HIS A 174 -4.07 0.52 -4.62
CA HIS A 174 -3.57 1.82 -4.16
C HIS A 174 -2.34 1.72 -3.27
N MET A 175 -2.24 0.68 -2.44
CA MET A 175 -1.02 0.38 -1.68
C MET A 175 0.18 0.13 -2.60
N LYS A 176 0.02 -0.67 -3.66
CA LYS A 176 1.07 -0.92 -4.68
C LYS A 176 1.47 0.33 -5.46
N ASP A 177 0.51 1.20 -5.76
CA ASP A 177 0.73 2.46 -6.47
C ASP A 177 1.53 3.48 -5.63
N LYS A 178 1.34 3.45 -4.31
CA LYS A 178 1.94 4.40 -3.37
C LYS A 178 3.26 3.90 -2.77
N ALA A 179 3.46 2.59 -2.70
CA ALA A 179 4.66 1.97 -2.15
C ALA A 179 5.90 2.24 -3.01
N VAL A 180 7.01 2.60 -2.36
CA VAL A 180 8.32 2.75 -3.01
C VAL A 180 9.12 1.45 -3.06
N CYS A 181 8.81 0.52 -2.17
CA CYS A 181 9.32 -0.84 -2.17
C CYS A 181 8.43 -1.77 -3.03
N ASP A 182 8.96 -2.92 -3.44
CA ASP A 182 8.11 -4.01 -3.94
C ASP A 182 7.43 -4.66 -2.74
N ILE A 183 6.10 -4.77 -2.78
CA ILE A 183 5.27 -5.24 -1.67
C ILE A 183 4.37 -6.43 -2.06
N GLU A 184 4.63 -7.03 -3.23
CA GLU A 184 3.80 -8.12 -3.76
C GLU A 184 3.73 -9.31 -2.81
N GLN A 185 4.83 -9.64 -2.13
CA GLN A 185 4.89 -10.81 -1.25
C GLN A 185 4.01 -10.60 -0.02
N GLY A 186 4.01 -9.41 0.55
CA GLY A 186 3.17 -9.03 1.69
C GLY A 186 1.69 -9.08 1.37
N ILE A 187 1.31 -8.54 0.21
CA ILE A 187 -0.07 -8.60 -0.28
C ILE A 187 -0.49 -10.06 -0.49
N GLN A 188 0.30 -10.83 -1.25
CA GLN A 188 0.02 -12.24 -1.50
C GLN A 188 -0.12 -13.02 -0.19
N LYS A 189 0.78 -12.80 0.77
CA LYS A 189 0.79 -13.47 2.06
C LYS A 189 -0.50 -13.21 2.85
N ALA A 190 -0.99 -11.96 2.90
CA ALA A 190 -2.22 -11.64 3.62
C ALA A 190 -3.44 -12.40 3.08
N PHE A 191 -3.62 -12.41 1.76
CA PHE A 191 -4.73 -13.11 1.12
C PHE A 191 -4.58 -14.64 1.23
N GLU A 192 -3.36 -15.17 1.13
CA GLU A 192 -3.10 -16.62 1.32
C GLU A 192 -3.46 -17.09 2.73
N GLU A 193 -3.12 -16.30 3.76
CA GLU A 193 -3.49 -16.58 5.14
C GLU A 193 -5.00 -16.67 5.34
N TRP A 194 -5.77 -15.91 4.56
CA TRP A 194 -7.24 -15.86 4.61
C TRP A 194 -7.92 -16.66 3.49
N LYS A 195 -7.18 -17.49 2.74
CA LYS A 195 -7.74 -18.32 1.66
C LYS A 195 -8.87 -19.23 2.15
N ASN A 196 -8.80 -19.69 3.39
CA ASN A 196 -9.79 -20.54 4.04
C ASN A 196 -10.33 -19.86 5.31
N PRO A 197 -11.25 -18.87 5.20
CA PRO A 197 -11.75 -18.16 6.37
C PRO A 197 -12.55 -19.07 7.31
N SER A 198 -13.10 -20.17 6.78
CA SER A 198 -13.78 -21.23 7.54
C SER A 198 -12.84 -22.13 8.34
N THR A 199 -11.58 -21.78 8.54
CA THR A 199 -10.69 -22.44 9.50
C THR A 199 -10.15 -21.47 10.56
N LYS A 200 -10.53 -20.18 10.47
CA LYS A 200 -10.12 -19.13 11.40
C LYS A 200 -11.15 -18.97 12.51
N GLU A 201 -10.67 -18.93 13.75
CA GLU A 201 -11.51 -18.67 14.93
C GLU A 201 -12.12 -17.26 14.90
N GLY A 202 -13.23 -17.05 15.61
CA GLY A 202 -13.90 -15.73 15.68
C GLY A 202 -14.60 -15.28 14.39
N THR A 203 -14.50 -16.05 13.32
CA THR A 203 -15.18 -15.76 12.06
C THR A 203 -16.68 -16.09 12.13
N SER A 204 -17.46 -15.34 11.36
CA SER A 204 -18.85 -15.68 11.04
C SER A 204 -18.97 -16.98 10.21
N CYS A 205 -17.85 -17.53 9.78
CA CYS A 205 -17.75 -18.70 8.91
C CYS A 205 -17.96 -20.05 9.62
N HIS A 206 -18.02 -20.06 10.96
CA HIS A 206 -18.24 -21.28 11.75
C HIS A 206 -19.55 -21.19 12.54
N ASN A 207 -20.52 -22.05 12.20
CA ASN A 207 -21.49 -22.62 13.16
C ASN A 207 -22.30 -23.75 12.49
N GLY A 208 -21.95 -25.00 12.80
CA GLY A 208 -22.61 -26.23 12.32
C GLY A 208 -24.04 -26.44 12.84
N GLY A 209 -24.82 -27.25 12.11
CA GLY A 209 -26.18 -27.70 12.46
C GLY A 209 -26.98 -28.10 11.22
N ALA A 210 -27.71 -29.21 11.29
CA ALA A 210 -28.21 -30.07 10.21
C ALA A 210 -29.28 -29.50 9.25
N SER A 211 -29.24 -28.22 8.90
CA SER A 211 -30.11 -27.63 7.88
C SER A 211 -29.38 -26.47 7.19
N GLY A 212 -28.98 -26.70 5.93
CA GLY A 212 -28.33 -25.80 4.96
C GLY A 212 -27.83 -24.44 5.47
N LYS A 213 -26.51 -24.29 5.59
CA LYS A 213 -25.86 -23.07 6.10
C LYS A 213 -24.89 -22.48 5.07
N GLU A 214 -24.89 -21.15 4.99
CA GLU A 214 -24.20 -20.35 3.97
C GLU A 214 -22.67 -20.48 4.06
N PRO A 215 -22.00 -21.08 3.05
CA PRO A 215 -20.54 -21.18 3.04
C PRO A 215 -19.92 -19.78 2.88
N CYS A 216 -18.88 -19.47 3.66
CA CYS A 216 -18.10 -18.26 3.43
C CYS A 216 -17.52 -18.26 2.02
N VAL A 217 -17.66 -17.13 1.36
CA VAL A 217 -17.04 -16.82 0.09
C VAL A 217 -15.58 -16.45 0.39
N PRO A 218 -14.58 -17.21 -0.10
CA PRO A 218 -13.18 -16.83 0.08
C PRO A 218 -12.84 -15.61 -0.79
N CYS A 219 -11.77 -14.92 -0.41
CA CYS A 219 -11.23 -13.79 -1.14
C CYS A 219 -9.80 -14.13 -1.55
N GLN A 220 -9.59 -14.48 -2.82
CA GLN A 220 -8.29 -14.88 -3.32
C GLN A 220 -7.57 -13.70 -3.97
N TRP A 221 -6.24 -13.63 -3.82
CA TRP A 221 -5.46 -12.60 -4.46
C TRP A 221 -5.45 -12.76 -5.98
N ASP A 222 -5.81 -11.69 -6.68
CA ASP A 222 -5.84 -11.58 -8.13
C ASP A 222 -4.64 -10.74 -8.56
N LYS A 223 -3.58 -11.43 -8.97
CA LYS A 223 -2.33 -10.80 -9.41
C LYS A 223 -2.45 -10.04 -10.73
N THR A 224 -3.57 -10.21 -11.43
CA THR A 224 -3.79 -9.67 -12.77
C THR A 224 -4.78 -8.52 -12.81
N ASP A 225 -5.31 -8.13 -11.64
CA ASP A 225 -6.34 -7.12 -11.48
C ASP A 225 -7.55 -7.32 -12.44
N SER A 226 -7.83 -8.60 -12.72
CA SER A 226 -8.94 -9.02 -13.58
C SER A 226 -10.31 -8.60 -13.04
N TRP A 227 -10.43 -8.46 -11.71
CA TRP A 227 -11.62 -7.95 -11.02
C TRP A 227 -12.08 -6.56 -11.54
N GLU A 228 -11.18 -5.75 -12.09
CA GLU A 228 -11.48 -4.42 -12.64
C GLU A 228 -12.42 -4.47 -13.83
N LYS A 229 -12.37 -5.57 -14.58
CA LYS A 229 -13.13 -5.78 -15.82
C LYS A 229 -14.55 -6.28 -15.56
N CYS A 230 -14.88 -6.60 -14.31
CA CYS A 230 -16.24 -7.00 -13.95
C CYS A 230 -17.22 -5.89 -14.36
N THR A 231 -18.14 -6.24 -15.26
CA THR A 231 -19.13 -5.33 -15.82
C THR A 231 -20.32 -5.18 -14.87
N ILE A 232 -20.78 -3.95 -14.66
CA ILE A 232 -21.98 -3.63 -13.88
C ILE A 232 -23.10 -3.29 -14.86
N SER A 233 -24.24 -3.99 -14.73
CA SER A 233 -25.41 -3.75 -15.57
C SER A 233 -26.41 -2.90 -14.80
N THR A 234 -26.41 -1.57 -15.02
CA THR A 234 -27.44 -0.68 -14.47
C THR A 234 -28.69 -0.67 -15.36
N ASN A 235 -29.83 -1.02 -14.77
CA ASN A 235 -31.18 -0.70 -15.27
C ASN A 235 -31.70 -1.32 -16.57
N GLY A 236 -31.43 -2.59 -16.90
CA GLY A 236 -32.17 -3.28 -17.99
C GLY A 236 -32.17 -2.57 -19.36
N GLN A 237 -31.31 -1.57 -19.56
CA GLN A 237 -31.14 -0.84 -20.80
C GLN A 237 -30.05 -1.56 -21.60
N THR A 238 -30.48 -2.25 -22.65
CA THR A 238 -29.62 -2.54 -23.78
C THR A 238 -29.25 -1.21 -24.44
N SER A 239 -28.03 -0.71 -24.19
CA SER A 239 -27.23 0.28 -24.96
C SER A 239 -26.77 1.48 -24.13
N GLY A 240 -25.45 1.69 -24.04
CA GLY A 240 -24.88 2.97 -23.62
C GLY A 240 -23.47 2.88 -23.05
N GLU A 241 -23.37 2.74 -21.72
CA GLU A 241 -22.11 2.66 -21.00
C GLU A 241 -22.27 1.62 -19.88
N ASN A 242 -21.69 0.44 -20.06
CA ASN A 242 -21.49 -0.43 -18.92
C ASN A 242 -20.40 0.21 -18.05
N ASP A 243 -20.74 0.66 -16.84
CA ASP A 243 -19.72 0.96 -15.83
C ASP A 243 -19.02 -0.35 -15.45
N ASN A 244 -17.71 -0.30 -15.22
CA ASN A 244 -16.98 -1.41 -14.63
C ASN A 244 -16.85 -1.21 -13.12
N VAL A 245 -16.52 -2.27 -12.40
CA VAL A 245 -16.33 -2.21 -10.94
C VAL A 245 -15.26 -1.21 -10.56
N GLU A 246 -14.17 -1.13 -11.32
CA GLU A 246 -13.09 -0.17 -11.10
C GLU A 246 -13.62 1.27 -10.96
N LYS A 247 -14.39 1.77 -11.94
CA LYS A 247 -14.95 3.13 -11.91
C LYS A 247 -15.87 3.39 -10.70
N LYS A 248 -16.58 2.36 -10.20
CA LYS A 248 -17.39 2.50 -8.98
C LYS A 248 -16.51 2.57 -7.75
N LEU A 249 -15.52 1.69 -7.65
CA LEU A 249 -14.61 1.64 -6.50
C LEU A 249 -13.69 2.87 -6.43
N GLU A 250 -13.27 3.45 -7.54
CA GLU A 250 -12.48 4.69 -7.54
C GLU A 250 -13.20 5.88 -6.88
N LYS A 251 -14.53 5.83 -6.78
CA LYS A 251 -15.35 6.85 -6.10
C LYS A 251 -15.50 6.60 -4.60
N ILE A 252 -15.20 5.38 -4.15
CA ILE A 252 -15.34 4.89 -2.77
C ILE A 252 -13.95 4.78 -2.14
N VAL A 253 -13.09 3.94 -2.70
CA VAL A 253 -11.68 3.78 -2.33
C VAL A 253 -10.88 4.78 -3.17
N THR A 254 -10.75 6.01 -2.67
CA THR A 254 -10.06 7.08 -3.43
C THR A 254 -8.57 7.14 -3.07
N LYS A 255 -7.70 7.45 -4.04
CA LYS A 255 -6.24 7.65 -3.80
C LYS A 255 -5.92 8.75 -2.79
N GLU A 256 -6.85 9.68 -2.58
CA GLU A 256 -6.70 10.84 -1.72
C GLU A 256 -7.32 10.67 -0.32
N ASP A 257 -7.97 9.53 -0.08
CA ASP A 257 -8.54 9.14 1.21
C ASP A 257 -7.44 9.18 2.29
N THR A 258 -7.78 9.74 3.45
CA THR A 258 -6.86 9.89 4.58
C THR A 258 -6.30 8.55 5.05
N LYS A 259 -7.09 7.47 4.98
CA LYS A 259 -6.68 6.12 5.37
C LYS A 259 -5.70 5.51 4.36
N ILE A 260 -5.85 5.84 3.07
CA ILE A 260 -4.86 5.46 2.04
C ILE A 260 -3.55 6.21 2.27
N LYS A 261 -3.61 7.51 2.57
CA LYS A 261 -2.42 8.33 2.88
C LYS A 261 -1.69 7.85 4.12
N GLU A 262 -2.43 7.47 5.16
CA GLU A 262 -1.86 6.93 6.38
C GLU A 262 -1.16 5.59 6.14
N MET A 263 -1.83 4.66 5.45
CA MET A 263 -1.20 3.41 5.04
C MET A 263 0.05 3.65 4.18
N ALA A 264 0.00 4.60 3.23
CA ALA A 264 1.12 4.89 2.34
C ALA A 264 2.35 5.39 3.11
N LYS A 265 2.15 6.20 4.16
CA LYS A 265 3.23 6.61 5.07
C LYS A 265 3.84 5.41 5.79
N GLN A 266 3.00 4.51 6.31
CA GLN A 266 3.46 3.35 7.09
C GLN A 266 4.20 2.32 6.21
N VAL A 267 3.67 2.02 5.02
CA VAL A 267 4.30 1.05 4.11
C VAL A 267 5.65 1.55 3.58
N ASN A 268 5.86 2.87 3.53
CA ASN A 268 7.11 3.50 3.11
C ASN A 268 8.08 3.84 4.27
N ASP A 269 7.69 3.61 5.54
CA ASP A 269 8.55 3.85 6.71
C ASP A 269 9.56 2.70 6.91
N VAL A 270 10.58 2.64 6.03
CA VAL A 270 11.69 1.69 6.14
C VAL A 270 12.89 2.37 6.79
N LYS A 271 13.09 2.08 8.08
CA LYS A 271 14.12 2.74 8.90
C LYS A 271 15.55 2.27 8.61
N ASP A 272 15.69 1.00 8.26
CA ASP A 272 17.00 0.42 7.95
C ASP A 272 17.38 0.63 6.48
N LEU A 273 18.55 1.24 6.25
CA LEU A 273 18.99 1.59 4.91
C LEU A 273 19.28 0.35 4.04
N CYS A 274 19.67 -0.77 4.64
CA CYS A 274 19.90 -1.99 3.88
C CYS A 274 18.58 -2.56 3.33
N HIS A 275 17.54 -2.64 4.16
CA HIS A 275 16.20 -3.04 3.72
C HIS A 275 15.65 -2.06 2.68
N GLN A 276 15.81 -0.75 2.89
CA GLN A 276 15.40 0.28 1.92
C GLN A 276 16.11 0.09 0.57
N PHE A 277 17.43 -0.10 0.58
CA PHE A 277 18.21 -0.38 -0.64
C PHE A 277 17.68 -1.61 -1.37
N LYS A 278 17.50 -2.73 -0.67
CA LYS A 278 17.02 -3.99 -1.27
C LYS A 278 15.63 -3.83 -1.88
N CYS A 279 14.68 -3.30 -1.12
CA CYS A 279 13.28 -3.26 -1.54
C CYS A 279 13.06 -2.27 -2.70
N VAL A 280 13.69 -1.08 -2.66
CA VAL A 280 13.54 -0.05 -3.70
C VAL A 280 14.25 -0.48 -4.96
N THR A 281 15.42 -1.12 -4.85
CA THR A 281 16.11 -1.69 -6.02
C THR A 281 15.27 -2.78 -6.67
N ALA A 282 14.68 -3.69 -5.89
CA ALA A 282 13.78 -4.72 -6.42
C ALA A 282 12.57 -4.09 -7.14
N ARG A 283 11.94 -3.06 -6.55
CA ARG A 283 10.84 -2.32 -7.17
C ARG A 283 11.25 -1.66 -8.47
N TRP A 284 12.38 -0.97 -8.45
CA TRP A 284 12.90 -0.22 -9.60
C TRP A 284 13.22 -1.16 -10.76
N ILE A 285 13.92 -2.27 -10.51
CA ILE A 285 14.22 -3.27 -11.55
C ILE A 285 12.92 -3.83 -12.15
N LYS A 286 11.95 -4.22 -11.30
CA LYS A 286 10.66 -4.77 -11.74
C LYS A 286 9.90 -3.79 -12.63
N GLU A 287 9.90 -2.51 -12.28
CA GLU A 287 9.17 -1.47 -13.03
C GLU A 287 9.89 -1.06 -14.33
N LYS A 288 11.20 -0.83 -14.28
CA LYS A 288 11.96 -0.33 -15.43
C LYS A 288 12.37 -1.42 -16.42
N HIS A 289 12.32 -2.68 -16.02
CA HIS A 289 12.76 -3.81 -16.85
C HIS A 289 11.68 -4.88 -17.06
N ASN A 290 10.40 -4.48 -17.09
CA ASN A 290 9.27 -5.36 -17.41
C ASN A 290 9.25 -6.66 -16.57
N GLY A 291 9.48 -6.54 -15.26
CA GLY A 291 9.46 -7.68 -14.33
C GLY A 291 10.71 -8.56 -14.36
N LYS A 292 11.76 -8.20 -15.11
CA LYS A 292 13.08 -8.83 -14.97
C LYS A 292 13.63 -8.57 -13.56
N THR A 293 14.43 -9.50 -13.04
CA THR A 293 15.00 -9.45 -11.67
C THR A 293 16.53 -9.49 -11.65
N ASP A 294 17.12 -9.59 -12.84
CA ASP A 294 18.52 -9.89 -13.16
C ASP A 294 19.25 -8.66 -13.74
N LYS A 295 18.80 -7.44 -13.41
CA LYS A 295 19.32 -6.18 -13.98
C LYS A 295 20.27 -5.41 -13.08
N TRP A 296 21.11 -6.14 -12.34
CA TRP A 296 22.05 -5.54 -11.38
C TRP A 296 23.13 -4.69 -12.03
N ASP A 297 23.61 -5.03 -13.23
CA ASP A 297 24.58 -4.19 -13.94
C ASP A 297 24.02 -2.79 -14.26
N GLU A 298 22.72 -2.71 -14.57
CA GLU A 298 22.03 -1.44 -14.81
C GLU A 298 21.88 -0.62 -13.52
N VAL A 299 21.62 -1.30 -12.39
CA VAL A 299 21.63 -0.68 -11.06
C VAL A 299 23.00 -0.05 -10.77
N TRP A 300 24.11 -0.78 -10.96
CA TRP A 300 25.45 -0.26 -10.65
C TRP A 300 25.88 0.88 -11.57
N LYS A 301 25.47 0.83 -12.85
CA LYS A 301 25.63 1.96 -13.77
C LYS A 301 24.88 3.18 -13.24
N LYS A 302 23.64 3.01 -12.80
CA LYS A 302 22.83 4.10 -12.25
C LYS A 302 23.38 4.65 -10.95
N VAL A 303 23.89 3.79 -10.04
CA VAL A 303 24.62 4.21 -8.83
C VAL A 303 25.81 5.11 -9.17
N THR A 304 26.57 4.75 -10.21
CA THR A 304 27.72 5.55 -10.66
C THR A 304 27.28 6.93 -11.17
N GLU A 305 26.18 7.00 -11.94
CA GLU A 305 25.58 8.27 -12.37
C GLU A 305 25.14 9.11 -11.15
N GLN A 306 24.51 8.48 -10.15
CA GLN A 306 24.05 9.15 -8.94
C GLN A 306 25.20 9.70 -8.06
N LEU A 307 26.40 9.12 -8.11
CA LEU A 307 27.57 9.69 -7.44
C LEU A 307 27.95 11.05 -8.01
N LYS A 308 27.90 11.19 -9.34
CA LYS A 308 28.17 12.46 -10.01
C LYS A 308 27.12 13.51 -9.63
N GLU A 309 25.84 13.15 -9.70
CA GLU A 309 24.74 14.06 -9.33
C GLU A 309 24.79 14.47 -7.86
N LEU A 310 25.16 13.55 -6.95
CA LEU A 310 25.37 13.87 -5.54
C LEU A 310 26.53 14.84 -5.35
N SER A 311 27.66 14.61 -6.04
CA SER A 311 28.85 15.45 -5.99
C SER A 311 28.55 16.89 -6.41
N GLU A 312 27.91 17.06 -7.57
CA GLU A 312 27.46 18.36 -8.09
C GLU A 312 26.43 19.02 -7.16
N GLY A 313 25.51 18.22 -6.63
CA GLY A 313 24.48 18.65 -5.69
C GLY A 313 25.03 19.19 -4.37
N ILE A 314 26.06 18.54 -3.82
CA ILE A 314 26.78 18.98 -2.62
C ILE A 314 27.47 20.31 -2.89
N GLU A 315 28.19 20.44 -4.00
CA GLU A 315 28.90 21.67 -4.37
C GLU A 315 27.94 22.86 -4.49
N ALA A 316 26.78 22.65 -5.13
CA ALA A 316 25.77 23.67 -5.31
C ALA A 316 25.09 24.10 -3.98
N LYS A 317 24.98 23.19 -3.00
CA LYS A 317 24.18 23.42 -1.78
C LYS A 317 25.01 23.71 -0.53
N LYS A 318 26.31 23.46 -0.51
CA LYS A 318 27.16 23.69 0.70
C LYS A 318 27.22 25.15 1.18
N THR A 319 26.91 26.11 0.30
CA THR A 319 26.85 27.55 0.63
C THR A 319 25.44 28.04 0.95
N ASP A 320 24.46 27.13 0.98
CA ASP A 320 23.08 27.47 1.30
C ASP A 320 22.95 27.98 2.74
N LYS A 321 22.46 29.22 2.87
CA LYS A 321 22.30 29.90 4.16
C LYS A 321 21.39 29.15 5.12
N SER A 322 20.42 28.39 4.60
CA SER A 322 19.51 27.57 5.44
C SER A 322 20.24 26.42 6.14
N LEU A 323 21.31 25.89 5.55
CA LEU A 323 22.12 24.83 6.17
C LEU A 323 23.06 25.39 7.24
N ALA A 324 23.57 26.62 7.04
CA ALA A 324 24.44 27.28 8.00
C ALA A 324 23.79 27.51 9.38
N SER A 325 22.46 27.67 9.44
CA SER A 325 21.72 27.74 10.71
C SER A 325 21.48 26.39 11.38
N LEU A 326 21.59 25.29 10.63
CA LEU A 326 21.38 23.94 11.15
C LEU A 326 22.70 23.34 11.67
N CYS A 327 23.83 23.72 11.08
CA CYS A 327 25.14 23.22 11.48
C CYS A 327 25.81 24.04 12.59
N PRO A 328 26.83 23.47 13.28
CA PRO A 328 27.57 24.17 14.32
C PRO A 328 28.25 25.44 13.77
N LYS A 329 28.33 26.49 14.59
CA LYS A 329 29.01 27.74 14.21
C LYS A 329 30.54 27.67 14.35
N ASP A 330 31.01 26.87 15.29
CA ASP A 330 32.44 26.68 15.56
C ASP A 330 33.07 25.77 14.48
N GLU A 331 34.14 26.25 13.84
CA GLU A 331 34.90 25.50 12.84
C GLU A 331 35.52 24.23 13.43
N LYS A 332 35.98 24.30 14.69
CA LYS A 332 36.45 23.11 15.42
C LYS A 332 35.29 22.25 15.90
N GLY A 333 34.05 22.72 15.82
CA GLY A 333 32.86 21.99 16.24
C GLY A 333 32.30 21.02 15.22
N GLY A 334 32.98 20.77 14.09
CA GLY A 334 32.49 19.90 13.01
C GLY A 334 31.66 20.62 11.95
N LYS A 335 31.72 21.96 11.89
CA LYS A 335 30.92 22.80 10.97
C LYS A 335 31.00 22.34 9.52
N GLU A 336 32.20 22.21 8.96
CA GLU A 336 32.39 21.92 7.53
C GLU A 336 31.94 20.49 7.17
N ALA A 337 32.19 19.52 8.06
CA ALA A 337 31.67 18.16 7.91
C ALA A 337 30.14 18.13 7.96
N CYS A 338 29.53 18.88 8.88
CA CYS A 338 28.07 19.01 8.93
C CYS A 338 27.51 19.64 7.65
N LEU A 339 28.08 20.75 7.17
CA LEU A 339 27.62 21.42 5.96
C LEU A 339 27.68 20.51 4.73
N LEU A 340 28.75 19.73 4.60
CA LEU A 340 28.91 18.78 3.50
C LEU A 340 27.82 17.69 3.53
N ILE A 341 27.63 17.04 4.68
CA ILE A 341 26.60 15.99 4.82
C ILE A 341 25.21 16.58 4.67
N ALA A 342 24.94 17.74 5.28
CA ALA A 342 23.66 18.42 5.20
C ALA A 342 23.34 18.86 3.76
N ALA A 343 24.34 19.26 2.98
CA ALA A 343 24.17 19.55 1.56
C ALA A 343 23.81 18.28 0.75
N GLY A 344 24.45 17.15 1.06
CA GLY A 344 24.10 15.86 0.46
C GLY A 344 22.68 15.39 0.81
N LEU A 345 22.29 15.49 2.09
CA LEU A 345 20.93 15.23 2.56
C LEU A 345 19.93 16.17 1.90
N LYS A 346 20.23 17.47 1.82
CA LYS A 346 19.37 18.43 1.14
C LYS A 346 19.27 18.13 -0.35
N ASN A 347 20.34 17.66 -0.99
CA ASN A 347 20.32 17.26 -2.39
C ASN A 347 19.34 16.10 -2.61
N LEU A 348 19.50 15.02 -1.84
CA LEU A 348 18.67 13.84 -2.01
C LEU A 348 17.19 14.15 -1.71
N TYR A 349 16.89 14.94 -0.67
CA TYR A 349 15.51 15.30 -0.35
C TYR A 349 14.87 16.31 -1.33
N ASN A 350 15.63 16.90 -2.24
CA ASN A 350 15.13 17.74 -3.34
C ASN A 350 15.08 17.02 -4.69
N ILE A 351 15.39 15.71 -4.73
CA ILE A 351 15.17 14.91 -5.94
C ILE A 351 13.66 14.88 -6.19
N ASP A 352 13.24 15.27 -7.38
CA ASP A 352 11.87 15.17 -7.87
C ASP A 352 11.90 14.66 -9.31
N ASN A 353 11.22 13.55 -9.57
CA ASN A 353 11.04 13.01 -10.93
C ASN A 353 9.59 13.13 -11.40
N GLY A 354 8.86 14.12 -10.88
CA GLY A 354 7.47 14.37 -11.24
C GLY A 354 6.59 13.18 -10.89
N SER A 355 5.98 12.56 -11.91
CA SER A 355 5.09 11.39 -11.70
C SER A 355 5.85 10.09 -11.42
N ASP A 356 7.16 10.01 -11.66
CA ASP A 356 7.95 8.78 -11.49
C ASP A 356 8.51 8.66 -10.07
N ALA A 357 7.63 8.31 -9.15
CA ALA A 357 7.96 8.14 -7.75
C ALA A 357 8.99 7.02 -7.47
N VAL A 358 8.97 5.96 -8.28
CA VAL A 358 9.87 4.82 -8.11
C VAL A 358 11.29 5.19 -8.51
N GLU A 359 11.46 5.91 -9.62
CA GLU A 359 12.76 6.48 -9.99
C GLU A 359 13.27 7.44 -8.92
N ALA A 360 12.42 8.36 -8.43
CA ALA A 360 12.82 9.30 -7.37
C ALA A 360 13.26 8.60 -6.08
N SER A 361 12.52 7.59 -5.62
CA SER A 361 12.91 6.82 -4.44
C SER A 361 14.21 6.06 -4.65
N PHE A 362 14.40 5.46 -5.83
CA PHE A 362 15.62 4.76 -6.19
C PHE A 362 16.83 5.71 -6.12
N GLN A 363 16.77 6.85 -6.80
CA GLN A 363 17.83 7.85 -6.80
C GLN A 363 18.17 8.35 -5.39
N ARG A 364 17.15 8.69 -4.58
CA ARG A 364 17.33 9.08 -3.17
C ARG A 364 18.04 8.00 -2.36
N THR A 365 17.66 6.74 -2.56
CA THR A 365 18.27 5.59 -1.88
C THR A 365 19.73 5.41 -2.28
N MET A 366 20.04 5.50 -3.58
CA MET A 366 21.42 5.40 -4.06
C MET A 366 22.28 6.56 -3.53
N GLN A 367 21.78 7.79 -3.57
CA GLN A 367 22.50 8.94 -3.02
C GLN A 367 22.68 8.86 -1.51
N CYS A 368 21.70 8.34 -0.76
CA CYS A 368 21.86 8.10 0.68
C CYS A 368 22.97 7.07 0.98
N VAL A 369 23.02 5.98 0.20
CA VAL A 369 24.06 4.95 0.27
C VAL A 369 25.43 5.52 -0.11
N LEU A 370 25.53 6.39 -1.10
CA LEU A 370 26.80 7.03 -1.48
C LEU A 370 27.25 8.06 -0.45
N LEU A 371 26.32 8.85 0.10
CA LEU A 371 26.60 9.86 1.12
C LEU A 371 27.13 9.24 2.42
N ASN A 372 26.57 8.11 2.82
CA ASN A 372 27.06 7.35 3.97
C ASN A 372 28.46 6.76 3.73
N ALA A 373 28.79 6.36 2.49
CA ALA A 373 30.13 5.88 2.14
C ALA A 373 31.16 7.03 2.12
N ILE A 374 30.75 8.22 1.69
CA ILE A 374 31.56 9.45 1.84
C ILE A 374 31.77 9.75 3.33
N ALA A 375 30.74 9.63 4.16
CA ALA A 375 30.87 9.82 5.61
C ALA A 375 31.85 8.81 6.24
N ASP A 376 31.87 7.56 5.77
CA ASP A 376 32.88 6.56 6.17
C ASP A 376 34.29 7.02 5.78
N LYS A 377 34.49 7.55 4.56
CA LYS A 377 35.80 8.09 4.13
C LYS A 377 36.29 9.24 5.00
N LEU A 378 35.39 10.15 5.39
CA LEU A 378 35.71 11.26 6.29
C LEU A 378 36.05 10.80 7.71
N GLN A 379 35.53 9.63 8.13
CA GLN A 379 35.83 9.03 9.43
C GLN A 379 36.99 8.03 9.40
N ASP A 380 37.55 7.73 8.23
CA ASP A 380 38.72 6.87 8.08
C ASP A 380 39.96 7.51 8.72
N GLN A 381 40.85 6.69 9.28
CA GLN A 381 42.09 7.16 9.92
C GLN A 381 43.06 7.83 8.93
N LYS A 382 42.91 7.57 7.62
CA LYS A 382 43.71 8.19 6.56
C LYS A 382 43.19 9.56 6.14
N PHE A 383 42.03 10.01 6.64
CA PHE A 383 41.53 11.35 6.39
C PHE A 383 42.25 12.35 7.33
N PRO A 384 42.92 13.38 6.78
CA PRO A 384 43.61 14.36 7.61
C PRO A 384 42.64 15.16 8.47
N CYS A 385 43.13 15.74 9.57
CA CYS A 385 42.40 16.64 10.47
C CYS A 385 41.07 16.14 11.07
N LYS A 386 40.72 14.85 10.89
CA LYS A 386 39.46 14.25 11.35
C LYS A 386 39.12 14.61 12.81
N ASP A 387 40.09 14.41 13.70
CA ASP A 387 39.90 14.65 15.14
C ASP A 387 39.99 16.16 15.47
N GLU A 388 40.95 16.87 14.86
CA GLU A 388 41.13 18.31 15.05
C GLU A 388 39.87 19.12 14.71
N LYS A 389 39.17 18.71 13.65
CA LYS A 389 37.96 19.36 13.14
C LYS A 389 36.66 18.73 13.64
N ASN A 390 36.73 17.76 14.57
CA ASN A 390 35.58 17.03 15.09
C ASN A 390 34.63 16.55 13.99
N VAL A 391 35.18 15.92 12.95
CA VAL A 391 34.43 15.46 11.76
C VAL A 391 33.28 14.55 12.14
N GLN A 392 33.50 13.65 13.11
CA GLN A 392 32.45 12.76 13.62
C GLN A 392 31.25 13.54 14.15
N LYS A 393 31.48 14.58 14.96
CA LYS A 393 30.42 15.41 15.53
C LYS A 393 29.63 16.14 14.45
N GLY A 394 30.30 16.63 13.41
CA GLY A 394 29.63 17.26 12.27
C GLY A 394 28.73 16.30 11.50
N ILE A 395 29.21 15.08 11.24
CA ILE A 395 28.44 14.01 10.59
C ILE A 395 27.22 13.63 11.44
N GLU A 396 27.40 13.47 12.76
CA GLU A 396 26.32 13.14 13.70
C GLU A 396 25.27 14.26 13.75
N GLU A 397 25.69 15.52 13.77
CA GLU A 397 24.78 16.67 13.75
C GLU A 397 23.87 16.63 12.51
N ALA A 398 24.42 16.39 11.32
CA ALA A 398 23.66 16.36 10.09
C ALA A 398 22.73 15.12 9.99
N PHE A 399 23.25 13.91 10.19
CA PHE A 399 22.46 12.67 10.02
C PHE A 399 21.48 12.41 11.16
N THR A 400 21.75 12.89 12.37
CA THR A 400 20.95 12.56 13.57
C THR A 400 20.15 13.76 14.04
N ASN A 401 20.82 14.88 14.32
CA ASN A 401 20.17 16.01 15.01
C ASN A 401 19.37 16.90 14.06
N LYS A 402 19.82 17.03 12.80
CA LYS A 402 19.28 17.98 11.81
C LYS A 402 18.63 17.35 10.60
N ASN A 403 18.65 16.03 10.50
CA ASN A 403 18.17 15.33 9.32
C ASN A 403 16.70 15.63 9.00
N ASN A 404 15.83 15.58 10.02
CA ASN A 404 14.42 15.93 9.88
C ASN A 404 14.22 17.42 9.54
N ASP A 405 14.99 18.33 10.16
CA ASP A 405 14.93 19.77 9.85
C ASP A 405 15.33 20.03 8.38
N ILE A 406 16.36 19.33 7.89
CA ILE A 406 16.82 19.39 6.51
C ILE A 406 15.72 18.87 5.58
N MET A 407 15.11 17.72 5.89
CA MET A 407 14.06 17.08 5.09
C MET A 407 12.77 17.93 5.01
N ILE A 408 12.35 18.53 6.13
CA ILE A 408 11.17 19.41 6.18
C ILE A 408 11.41 20.69 5.36
N GLY A 409 12.66 21.11 5.19
CA GLY A 409 13.05 22.23 4.32
C GLY A 409 13.06 21.92 2.82
N THR A 410 12.57 20.76 2.39
CA THR A 410 12.53 20.35 0.97
C THR A 410 11.16 19.84 0.54
N GLN A 411 11.08 19.35 -0.70
CA GLN A 411 9.91 18.68 -1.26
C GLN A 411 9.46 17.42 -0.49
N CYS A 412 10.28 16.90 0.43
CA CYS A 412 9.96 15.73 1.23
C CYS A 412 9.06 15.99 2.44
N GLN A 413 8.79 17.26 2.81
CA GLN A 413 8.03 17.61 4.02
C GLN A 413 6.69 16.87 4.17
N ASN A 414 5.95 16.69 3.07
CA ASN A 414 4.62 16.08 3.07
C ASN A 414 4.49 14.94 2.04
N ASN A 415 5.62 14.39 1.61
CA ASN A 415 5.66 13.35 0.58
C ASN A 415 5.74 11.98 1.26
N ASP A 416 4.65 11.20 1.14
CA ASP A 416 4.54 9.83 1.67
C ASP A 416 5.53 8.85 1.03
N LYS A 417 6.27 9.27 0.01
CA LYS A 417 7.27 8.48 -0.73
C LYS A 417 8.72 8.89 -0.40
N CYS A 418 8.91 9.83 0.52
CA CYS A 418 10.22 10.13 1.08
C CYS A 418 10.48 9.27 2.31
N PHE A 419 11.76 8.99 2.58
CA PHE A 419 12.23 8.28 3.76
C PHE A 419 13.39 9.08 4.37
N THR A 420 13.62 8.91 5.68
CA THR A 420 14.78 9.53 6.33
C THR A 420 16.04 8.75 5.97
N CYS A 421 17.07 9.40 5.43
CA CYS A 421 18.37 8.80 5.16
C CYS A 421 19.20 8.70 6.46
N PRO A 422 19.30 7.53 7.12
CA PRO A 422 19.98 7.44 8.40
C PRO A 422 21.50 7.42 8.20
N ARG A 423 22.26 7.68 9.27
CA ARG A 423 23.66 7.25 9.31
C ARG A 423 23.71 5.73 9.36
N PHE A 424 24.33 5.10 8.38
CA PHE A 424 24.44 3.66 8.22
C PHE A 424 25.91 3.25 8.08
N LYS A 425 26.44 2.51 9.07
CA LYS A 425 27.84 2.05 9.09
C LYS A 425 27.99 0.56 8.77
N GLU A 426 26.89 -0.18 8.73
CA GLU A 426 26.85 -1.65 8.67
C GLU A 426 26.80 -2.18 7.22
N TYR A 427 27.50 -1.50 6.31
CA TYR A 427 27.59 -1.90 4.90
C TYR A 427 28.10 -3.32 4.68
N ALA A 428 28.98 -3.78 5.56
CA ALA A 428 29.56 -5.11 5.51
C ALA A 428 28.52 -6.20 5.81
N ASP A 429 27.53 -5.88 6.63
CA ASP A 429 26.47 -6.80 7.06
C ASP A 429 25.26 -6.77 6.11
N CYS A 430 25.14 -5.69 5.32
CA CYS A 430 24.14 -5.58 4.27
C CYS A 430 24.45 -6.48 3.07
N LYS A 431 24.00 -7.73 3.15
CA LYS A 431 24.14 -8.72 2.08
C LYS A 431 23.10 -8.54 0.99
N ILE A 432 23.53 -8.26 -0.24
CA ILE A 432 22.69 -8.04 -1.41
C ILE A 432 22.95 -9.09 -2.50
N ASN A 433 21.94 -9.35 -3.33
CA ASN A 433 22.14 -10.14 -4.54
C ASN A 433 22.96 -9.29 -5.52
N THR A 434 23.96 -9.90 -6.18
CA THR A 434 24.89 -9.13 -7.03
C THR A 434 25.09 -9.68 -8.44
N ASN A 435 24.56 -10.87 -8.75
CA ASN A 435 24.80 -11.48 -10.05
C ASN A 435 23.76 -12.56 -10.42
N ASP A 436 23.61 -12.77 -11.73
CA ASP A 436 22.56 -13.61 -12.34
C ASP A 436 22.91 -15.11 -12.33
N SER A 437 24.20 -15.45 -12.23
CA SER A 437 24.66 -16.84 -12.32
C SER A 437 24.46 -17.65 -11.03
N ASN A 438 24.28 -16.99 -9.89
CA ASN A 438 24.00 -17.64 -8.62
C ASN A 438 23.20 -16.72 -7.67
N PRO A 439 21.85 -16.78 -7.70
CA PRO A 439 20.98 -16.00 -6.82
C PRO A 439 21.20 -16.23 -5.31
N MET A 440 21.94 -17.28 -4.93
CA MET A 440 22.30 -17.56 -3.54
C MET A 440 23.59 -16.87 -3.09
N GLU A 441 24.39 -16.34 -4.02
CA GLU A 441 25.63 -15.62 -3.71
C GLU A 441 25.30 -14.16 -3.33
N LYS A 442 25.00 -13.94 -2.05
CA LYS A 442 24.85 -12.59 -1.51
C LYS A 442 26.23 -12.01 -1.18
N LYS A 443 26.52 -10.80 -1.67
CA LYS A 443 27.75 -10.05 -1.33
C LYS A 443 27.45 -8.85 -0.45
N PRO A 444 28.39 -8.43 0.41
CA PRO A 444 28.28 -7.18 1.14
C PRO A 444 28.09 -6.00 0.17
N LEU A 445 27.14 -5.11 0.46
CA LEU A 445 26.92 -3.88 -0.29
C LEU A 445 28.21 -3.04 -0.37
N LYS A 446 29.01 -3.06 0.69
CA LYS A 446 30.33 -2.42 0.75
C LYS A 446 31.24 -2.78 -0.43
N GLU A 447 31.29 -4.05 -0.83
CA GLU A 447 32.18 -4.52 -1.91
C GLU A 447 31.83 -3.92 -3.27
N LYS A 448 30.59 -3.45 -3.45
CA LYS A 448 30.13 -2.81 -4.68
C LYS A 448 30.22 -1.29 -4.61
N ILE A 449 29.91 -0.69 -3.45
CA ILE A 449 29.91 0.77 -3.28
C ILE A 449 31.32 1.33 -3.13
N ASP A 450 32.20 0.68 -2.35
CA ASP A 450 33.54 1.21 -2.06
C ASP A 450 34.37 1.41 -3.34
N PRO A 451 34.40 0.50 -4.34
CA PRO A 451 35.13 0.73 -5.59
C PRO A 451 34.63 1.96 -6.38
N ILE A 452 33.31 2.20 -6.39
CA ILE A 452 32.71 3.36 -7.07
C ILE A 452 33.18 4.65 -6.38
N ILE A 453 33.13 4.68 -5.04
CA ILE A 453 33.58 5.83 -4.25
C ILE A 453 35.10 6.05 -4.37
N ASN A 454 35.91 4.99 -4.31
CA ASN A 454 37.37 5.09 -4.39
C ASN A 454 37.83 5.70 -5.70
N THR A 455 37.15 5.37 -6.81
CA THR A 455 37.49 5.93 -8.12
C THR A 455 37.43 7.45 -8.13
N GLU A 456 36.43 8.03 -7.45
CA GLU A 456 36.26 9.48 -7.34
C GLU A 456 37.13 10.10 -6.22
N TYR A 457 37.20 9.42 -5.08
CA TYR A 457 37.91 9.90 -3.90
C TYR A 457 39.43 9.92 -4.08
N ASP A 458 39.99 8.89 -4.71
CA ASP A 458 41.42 8.74 -4.98
C ASP A 458 41.85 9.40 -6.31
N ASN A 459 40.92 10.05 -7.03
CA ASN A 459 41.25 10.70 -8.30
C ASN A 459 42.25 11.85 -8.09
N THR A 460 43.45 11.69 -8.66
CA THR A 460 44.56 12.66 -8.59
C THR A 460 44.68 13.53 -9.85
N THR A 461 43.97 13.19 -10.92
CA THR A 461 44.01 13.88 -12.20
C THR A 461 42.93 14.95 -12.25
N ASP A 462 43.35 16.19 -12.00
CA ASP A 462 42.57 17.42 -11.90
C ASP A 462 41.62 17.54 -10.69
N ASN A 463 41.82 18.61 -9.90
CA ASN A 463 41.04 18.95 -8.70
C ASN A 463 39.57 19.35 -9.00
N THR A 464 38.91 18.70 -9.95
CA THR A 464 37.56 19.08 -10.43
C THR A 464 36.46 18.40 -9.64
N SER A 465 36.69 17.22 -9.04
CA SER A 465 35.67 16.58 -8.21
C SER A 465 35.57 17.22 -6.82
N PRO A 466 34.38 17.67 -6.40
CA PRO A 466 34.09 18.09 -5.02
C PRO A 466 34.36 16.99 -3.97
N LEU A 467 34.32 15.73 -4.37
CA LEU A 467 34.42 14.56 -3.47
C LEU A 467 35.81 13.92 -3.43
N SER A 468 36.78 14.42 -4.21
CA SER A 468 38.17 13.94 -4.12
C SER A 468 38.77 14.20 -2.73
N LYS A 469 39.71 13.35 -2.30
CA LYS A 469 40.41 13.53 -1.02
C LYS A 469 41.04 14.92 -0.89
N SER A 470 41.62 15.44 -1.97
CA SER A 470 42.21 16.78 -2.05
C SER A 470 41.17 17.87 -1.79
N SER A 471 40.03 17.84 -2.50
CA SER A 471 38.95 18.82 -2.36
C SER A 471 38.31 18.78 -0.96
N LEU A 472 38.06 17.58 -0.44
CA LEU A 472 37.52 17.38 0.90
C LEU A 472 38.47 17.88 1.98
N THR A 473 39.76 17.56 1.87
CA THR A 473 40.80 18.06 2.80
C THR A 473 40.85 19.59 2.77
N LYS A 474 40.87 20.19 1.58
CA LYS A 474 40.87 21.66 1.42
C LYS A 474 39.63 22.32 1.98
N THR A 475 38.50 21.62 2.05
CA THR A 475 37.24 22.17 2.56
C THR A 475 37.14 22.01 4.07
N ILE A 476 37.43 20.82 4.59
CA ILE A 476 37.19 20.46 5.99
C ILE A 476 38.36 20.87 6.90
N CYS A 477 39.60 20.78 6.43
CA CYS A 477 40.79 21.04 7.24
C CYS A 477 41.22 22.51 7.29
N LYS A 478 40.38 23.45 6.82
CA LYS A 478 40.69 24.88 6.81
C LYS A 478 40.91 25.47 8.19
#